data_AF-A0AA88WHN0-F1
#
_entry.id   AF-A0AA88WHN0-F1
#
_cell.length_a   1.000
_cell.length_b   1.000
_cell.length_c   1.000
_cell.angle_alpha   90.00
_cell.angle_beta   90.00
_cell.angle_gamma   90.00
#
_symmetry.space_group_name_H-M   'P 1'
#
loop_
_entity.id
_entity.type
_entity.pdbx_description
1 polymer ?
#
loop_
_entity_poly.entity_id
_entity_poly.type
_entity_poly.pdbx_seq_one_letter_code
_entity_poly.pdbx_strand_id
1 'polypeptide(L)'
;MLETMSWRYVLFYIWLKQAYLSQDMTNAMAVVPESQRKSYVKTANELVDNMAEFDYYIRTPKVYESYLYYEKTLKSIDDLVALLA
;
A
#
# COMPACT_ATOMS: atom_id res chain seq x y z
N MET A 1 15.95 -4.72 3.14
CA MET A 1 15.30 -5.92 2.52
C MET A 1 15.30 -5.84 0.99
N LEU A 2 14.85 -4.72 0.39
CA LEU A 2 15.08 -4.46 -1.04
C LEU A 2 16.59 -4.29 -1.34
N GLU A 3 17.32 -3.63 -0.44
CA GLU A 3 18.79 -3.45 -0.54
C GLU A 3 19.58 -4.76 -0.48
N THR A 4 19.07 -5.75 0.25
CA THR A 4 19.65 -7.10 0.34
C THR A 4 19.11 -8.04 -0.75
N MET A 5 18.34 -7.51 -1.71
CA MET A 5 17.72 -8.25 -2.82
C MET A 5 16.99 -9.52 -2.39
N SER A 6 16.39 -9.50 -1.20
CA SER A 6 15.72 -10.66 -0.61
C SER A 6 14.28 -10.78 -1.11
N TRP A 7 14.10 -10.88 -2.44
CA TRP A 7 12.81 -10.75 -3.13
C TRP A 7 11.71 -11.68 -2.59
N ARG A 8 12.04 -12.95 -2.30
CA ARG A 8 11.09 -13.90 -1.72
C ARG A 8 10.60 -13.48 -0.33
N TYR A 9 11.48 -12.92 0.48
CA TYR A 9 11.13 -12.42 1.80
C TYR A 9 10.22 -11.19 1.68
N VAL A 10 10.55 -10.27 0.77
CA VAL A 10 9.75 -9.08 0.50
C VAL A 10 8.34 -9.45 0.05
N LEU A 11 8.20 -10.42 -0.88
CA LEU A 11 6.89 -10.94 -1.31
C LEU A 11 6.08 -11.49 -0.15
N PHE A 12 6.67 -12.40 0.64
CA PHE A 12 5.98 -13.02 1.76
C PHE A 12 5.51 -11.96 2.77
N TYR A 13 6.37 -10.99 3.07
CA TYR A 13 6.04 -9.92 4.00
C TYR A 13 4.88 -9.04 3.50
N ILE A 14 4.90 -8.65 2.22
CA ILE A 14 3.85 -7.81 1.63
C ILE A 14 2.52 -8.54 1.62
N TRP A 15 2.47 -9.81 1.20
CA TRP A 15 1.22 -10.57 1.16
C TRP A 15 0.60 -10.72 2.56
N LEU A 16 1.43 -10.97 3.58
CA LEU A 16 0.94 -11.06 4.96
C LEU A 16 0.29 -9.74 5.41
N LYS A 17 0.83 -8.59 5.02
CA LYS A 17 0.28 -7.28 5.38
C LYS A 17 -0.93 -6.90 4.54
N GLN A 18 -0.93 -7.20 3.24
CA GLN A 18 -2.06 -6.96 2.33
C GLN A 18 -3.31 -7.76 2.71
N ALA A 19 -3.14 -8.95 3.29
CA ALA A 19 -4.25 -9.82 3.67
C ALA A 19 -5.24 -9.14 4.64
N TYR A 20 -4.76 -8.23 5.50
CA TYR A 20 -5.60 -7.51 6.46
C TYR A 20 -6.03 -6.12 5.97
N LEU A 21 -5.25 -5.53 5.06
CA LEU A 21 -5.38 -4.12 4.68
C LEU A 21 -6.78 -3.76 4.14
N SER A 22 -7.39 -4.61 3.31
CA SER A 22 -8.73 -4.35 2.76
C SER A 22 -9.81 -4.30 3.85
N GLN A 23 -9.74 -5.22 4.82
CA GLN A 23 -10.67 -5.24 5.95
C GLN A 23 -10.43 -4.04 6.86
N ASP A 24 -9.17 -3.73 7.16
CA ASP A 24 -8.80 -2.62 8.03
C ASP A 24 -9.24 -1.27 7.45
N MET A 25 -9.03 -1.05 6.15
CA MET A 25 -9.48 0.18 5.47
C MET A 25 -11.01 0.32 5.48
N THR A 26 -11.73 -0.79 5.35
CA THR A 26 -13.20 -0.81 5.41
C THR A 26 -13.69 -0.46 6.81
N ASN A 27 -13.07 -1.05 7.84
CA ASN A 27 -13.38 -0.77 9.24
C ASN A 27 -13.07 0.69 9.60
N ALA A 28 -11.93 1.21 9.15
CA ALA A 28 -11.52 2.59 9.39
C ALA A 28 -12.47 3.62 8.75
N MET A 29 -13.22 3.26 7.71
CA MET A 29 -14.23 4.15 7.13
C MET A 29 -15.33 4.55 8.13
N ALA A 30 -15.57 3.76 9.18
CA ALA A 30 -16.54 4.07 10.22
C ALA A 30 -16.19 5.32 11.04
N VAL A 31 -14.90 5.65 11.16
CA VAL A 31 -14.43 6.82 11.91
C VAL A 31 -14.20 8.05 11.03
N VAL A 32 -14.23 7.90 9.70
CA VAL A 32 -14.01 8.98 8.74
C VAL A 32 -15.25 9.87 8.59
N PRO A 33 -15.13 11.21 8.77
CA PRO A 33 -16.22 12.15 8.53
C PRO A 33 -16.76 12.08 7.11
N GLU A 34 -18.07 12.25 6.93
CA GLU A 34 -18.73 12.11 5.61
C GLU A 34 -18.12 13.01 4.52
N SER A 35 -17.71 14.23 4.89
CA SER A 35 -17.05 15.17 3.99
C SER A 35 -15.72 14.65 3.42
N GLN A 36 -15.03 13.77 4.16
CA GLN A 36 -13.72 13.25 3.79
C GLN A 36 -13.78 11.82 3.22
N ARG A 37 -14.91 11.10 3.36
CA ARG A 37 -15.06 9.72 2.87
C ARG A 37 -14.71 9.55 1.40
N LYS A 38 -15.07 10.51 0.54
CA LYS A 38 -14.74 10.45 -0.89
C LYS A 38 -13.23 10.56 -1.13
N SER A 39 -12.54 11.41 -0.36
CA SER A 39 -11.08 11.53 -0.42
C SER A 39 -10.41 10.26 0.10
N TYR A 40 -10.90 9.74 1.23
CA TYR A 40 -10.41 8.51 1.83
C TYR A 40 -10.52 7.30 0.90
N VAL A 41 -11.69 7.09 0.27
CA VAL A 41 -11.88 6.00 -0.71
C VAL A 41 -10.94 6.14 -1.90
N LYS A 42 -10.71 7.37 -2.39
CA LYS A 42 -9.78 7.62 -3.49
C LYS A 42 -8.35 7.23 -3.09
N THR A 43 -7.86 7.72 -1.96
CA THR A 43 -6.51 7.42 -1.46
C THR A 43 -6.33 5.93 -1.13
N ALA A 44 -7.37 5.28 -0.59
CA ALA A 44 -7.37 3.84 -0.34
C ALA A 44 -7.25 3.02 -1.63
N ASN A 45 -7.96 3.41 -2.69
CA ASN A 45 -7.83 2.74 -3.99
C ASN A 45 -6.43 2.98 -4.59
N GLU A 46 -5.90 4.20 -4.51
CA GLU A 46 -4.54 4.50 -4.97
C GLU A 46 -3.47 3.67 -4.23
N LEU A 47 -3.65 3.44 -2.93
CA LEU A 47 -2.78 2.55 -2.15
C LEU A 47 -2.83 1.11 -2.66
N VAL A 48 -4.02 0.57 -2.92
CA VAL A 48 -4.20 -0.79 -3.45
C VAL A 48 -3.56 -0.93 -4.83
N ASP A 49 -3.72 0.07 -5.70
CA ASP A 49 -3.13 0.06 -7.04
C ASP A 49 -1.60 0.09 -6.97
N ASN A 50 -1.02 0.99 -6.16
CA ASN A 50 0.43 1.07 -5.96
C ASN A 50 1.01 -0.24 -5.40
N MET A 51 0.27 -0.88 -4.51
CA MET A 51 0.62 -2.17 -3.93
C MET A 51 0.57 -3.33 -4.92
N ALA A 52 -0.39 -3.33 -5.85
CA ALA A 52 -0.49 -4.33 -6.91
C ALA A 52 0.69 -4.21 -7.90
N GLU A 53 1.03 -2.99 -8.29
CA GLU A 53 2.19 -2.72 -9.12
C GLU A 53 3.50 -3.11 -8.41
N PHE A 54 3.62 -2.80 -7.12
CA PHE A 54 4.78 -3.19 -6.33
C PHE A 54 4.97 -4.72 -6.30
N ASP A 55 3.90 -5.48 -6.03
CA ASP A 55 3.92 -6.95 -6.08
C ASP A 55 4.36 -7.48 -7.46
N TYR A 56 3.85 -6.88 -8.55
CA TYR A 56 4.24 -7.24 -9.91
C TYR A 56 5.74 -7.03 -10.18
N TYR A 57 6.31 -5.89 -9.77
CA TYR A 57 7.72 -5.58 -10.00
C TYR A 57 8.68 -6.42 -9.14
N ILE A 58 8.27 -6.76 -7.92
CA ILE A 58 9.03 -7.67 -7.06
C ILE A 58 9.04 -9.10 -7.64
N ARG A 59 7.95 -9.54 -8.28
CA ARG A 59 7.88 -10.84 -8.97
C ARG A 59 8.73 -10.89 -10.24
N THR A 60 8.94 -9.76 -10.91
CA THR A 60 9.72 -9.63 -12.16
C THR A 60 11.16 -9.13 -11.92
N PRO A 61 11.73 -9.44 -10.74
CA PRO A 61 12.80 -8.73 -10.01
C PRO A 61 13.36 -7.46 -10.67
N LYS A 62 12.51 -6.45 -10.90
CA LYS A 62 12.94 -5.16 -11.44
C LYS A 62 13.30 -4.21 -10.31
N VAL A 63 14.60 -3.97 -10.12
CA VAL A 63 15.12 -3.24 -8.95
C VAL A 63 14.57 -1.81 -8.88
N TYR A 64 14.72 -1.04 -9.95
CA TYR A 64 14.35 0.37 -9.99
C TYR A 64 12.84 0.56 -9.79
N GLU A 65 12.02 -0.16 -10.56
CA GLU A 65 10.57 -0.08 -10.46
C GLU A 65 10.07 -0.55 -9.08
N SER A 66 10.69 -1.58 -8.49
CA SER A 66 10.35 -1.99 -7.13
C SER A 66 10.62 -0.88 -6.11
N TYR A 67 11.73 -0.15 -6.21
CA TYR A 67 12.01 1.00 -5.33
C TYR A 67 11.02 2.14 -5.56
N LEU A 68 10.73 2.47 -6.82
CA LEU A 68 9.79 3.53 -7.15
C LEU A 68 8.40 3.26 -6.56
N TYR A 69 7.89 2.04 -6.73
CA TYR A 69 6.58 1.67 -6.19
C TYR A 69 6.58 1.47 -4.68
N TYR A 70 7.71 1.11 -4.08
CA TYR A 70 7.88 1.13 -2.64
C TYR A 70 7.71 2.55 -2.07
N GLU A 71 8.39 3.55 -2.63
CA GLU A 71 8.25 4.96 -2.21
C GLU A 71 6.84 5.49 -2.41
N LYS A 72 6.21 5.17 -3.56
CA LYS A 72 4.81 5.54 -3.81
C LYS A 72 3.86 4.91 -2.79
N THR A 73 4.06 3.64 -2.47
CA THR A 73 3.24 2.92 -1.49
C THR A 73 3.39 3.55 -0.10
N LEU A 74 4.62 3.89 0.31
CA LEU A 74 4.87 4.59 1.58
C LEU A 74 4.12 5.93 1.63
N LYS A 75 4.24 6.74 0.57
CA LYS A 75 3.53 8.02 0.50
C LYS A 75 2.01 7.85 0.56
N SER A 76 1.45 6.88 -0.17
CA SER A 76 0.01 6.60 -0.12
C SER A 76 -0.47 6.15 1.25
N ILE A 77 0.38 5.44 2.03
CA ILE A 77 0.06 5.09 3.42
C ILE A 77 0.02 6.35 4.28
N ASP A 78 1.03 7.22 4.17
CA ASP A 78 1.07 8.48 4.93
C ASP A 78 -0.14 9.37 4.61
N ASP A 79 -0.48 9.50 3.34
CA ASP A 79 -1.65 10.25 2.88
C ASP A 79 -2.97 9.65 3.42
N LEU A 80 -3.07 8.32 3.50
CA LEU A 80 -4.25 7.64 4.03
C LEU A 80 -4.36 7.81 5.56
N VAL A 81 -3.24 7.70 6.28
CA VAL A 81 -3.18 7.91 7.73
C VAL A 81 -3.50 9.36 8.09
N ALA A 82 -3.07 10.33 7.28
CA ALA A 82 -3.39 11.74 7.50
C ALA A 82 -4.89 12.06 7.41
N LEU A 83 -5.69 11.22 6.73
CA LEU A 83 -7.15 11.34 6.67
C LEU A 83 -7.86 10.65 7.85
N LEU A 84 -7.13 9.88 8.65
CA LEU A 84 -7.64 9.18 9.84
C LEU A 84 -7.29 9.90 11.15
N ALA A 85 -6.36 10.85 11.12
CA ALA A 85 -5.92 11.66 12.26
C ALA A 85 -6.72 12.98 12.37
#